data_AF-A0A7V9ZZR3-F1
#
_entry.id   AF-A0A7V9ZZR3-F1
#
_cell.length_a   1.000
_cell.length_b   1.000
_cell.length_c   1.000
_cell.angle_alpha   90.00
_cell.angle_beta   90.00
_cell.angle_gamma   90.00
#
_symmetry.space_group_name_H-M   'P 1'
#
loop_
_entity.id
_entity.type
_entity.pdbx_description
1 polymer ?
#
loop_
_entity_poly.entity_id
_entity_poly.type
_entity_poly.pdbx_seq_one_letter_code
_entity_poly.pdbx_strand_id
1 'polypeptide(L)'
;MAVIDVPGFVADLKSHAADHGFHVHDERHFVESYSLRQAWEVDLHPEEACGGPLDLHLALEIDPRTLLSFEDAVMELPEDAEPPEGFDFPITFNWALPPLLAGPDLLQLHLDLAAVAGLDLPLEVSAIDSFPAATDAPQRSLTIIARQQVSLAKILTAEEPLLCETLDRCLKVSQSLLEGAPRWLGEES
;
A
#
# COMPACT_ATOMS: atom_id res chain seq x y z
N MET A 1 25.09 11.15 11.58
CA MET A 1 24.94 9.95 10.72
C MET A 1 23.46 9.62 10.80
N ALA A 2 22.78 9.38 9.68
CA ALA A 2 21.36 9.03 9.74
C ALA A 2 21.21 7.72 10.50
N VAL A 3 20.26 7.64 11.43
CA VAL A 3 20.04 6.44 12.26
C VAL A 3 19.31 5.37 11.45
N ILE A 4 18.46 5.80 10.50
CA ILE A 4 17.69 4.92 9.62
C ILE A 4 18.10 5.14 8.16
N ASP A 5 18.37 4.04 7.45
CA ASP A 5 18.52 4.03 5.99
C ASP A 5 17.15 3.77 5.32
N VAL A 6 16.41 4.85 5.07
CA VAL A 6 15.11 4.76 4.39
C VAL A 6 15.24 4.21 2.96
N PRO A 7 16.16 4.69 2.10
CA PRO A 7 16.34 4.10 0.77
C PRO A 7 16.60 2.60 0.81
N GLY A 8 17.41 2.13 1.77
CA GLY A 8 17.63 0.71 2.02
C GLY A 8 16.33 -0.03 2.35
N PHE A 9 15.56 0.48 3.32
CA PHE A 9 14.25 -0.09 3.67
C PHE A 9 13.29 -0.18 2.47
N VAL A 10 13.23 0.83 1.61
CA VAL A 10 12.37 0.79 0.40
C VAL A 10 12.88 -0.25 -0.61
N ALA A 11 14.20 -0.40 -0.75
CA ALA A 11 14.79 -1.43 -1.61
C ALA A 11 14.46 -2.85 -1.10
N ASP A 12 14.52 -3.06 0.22
CA ASP A 12 14.15 -4.31 0.86
C ASP A 12 12.65 -4.58 0.69
N LEU A 13 11.79 -3.59 0.95
CA LEU A 13 10.34 -3.71 0.75
C LEU A 13 9.96 -4.16 -0.66
N LYS A 14 10.61 -3.62 -1.69
CA LYS A 14 10.40 -4.05 -3.08
C LYS A 14 10.89 -5.48 -3.33
N SER A 15 12.02 -5.86 -2.75
CA SER A 15 12.54 -7.23 -2.85
C SER A 15 11.57 -8.22 -2.20
N HIS A 16 11.05 -7.89 -1.01
CA HIS A 16 9.99 -8.66 -0.36
C HIS A 16 8.71 -8.69 -1.19
N ALA A 17 8.26 -7.58 -1.80
CA ALA A 17 7.10 -7.60 -2.67
C ALA A 17 7.28 -8.61 -3.83
N ALA A 18 8.48 -8.66 -4.43
CA ALA A 18 8.80 -9.64 -5.46
C ALA A 18 8.78 -11.09 -4.95
N ASP A 19 9.38 -11.34 -3.79
CA ASP A 19 9.39 -12.67 -3.16
C ASP A 19 7.98 -13.16 -2.78
N HIS A 20 7.06 -12.22 -2.53
CA HIS A 20 5.66 -12.48 -2.21
C HIS A 20 4.73 -12.44 -3.45
N GLY A 21 5.26 -12.59 -4.66
CA GLY A 21 4.46 -12.80 -5.87
C GLY A 21 3.92 -11.54 -6.53
N PHE A 22 4.47 -10.36 -6.21
CA PHE A 22 4.21 -9.12 -6.95
C PHE A 22 5.30 -8.86 -7.99
N HIS A 23 4.89 -8.30 -9.12
CA HIS A 23 5.80 -7.62 -10.03
C HIS A 23 5.83 -6.12 -9.70
N VAL A 24 7.02 -5.55 -9.66
CA VAL A 24 7.25 -4.12 -9.49
C VAL A 24 7.31 -3.47 -10.87
N HIS A 25 6.38 -2.55 -11.15
CA HIS A 25 6.25 -1.91 -12.46
C HIS A 25 6.97 -0.56 -12.54
N ASP A 26 6.76 0.31 -11.55
CA ASP A 26 7.37 1.64 -11.50
C ASP A 26 7.65 2.06 -10.06
N GLU A 27 8.60 2.98 -9.90
CA GLU A 27 8.94 3.60 -8.63
C GLU A 27 9.09 5.10 -8.83
N ARG A 28 8.47 5.87 -7.92
CA ARG A 28 8.62 7.32 -7.88
C ARG A 28 9.02 7.75 -6.47
N HIS A 29 10.01 8.62 -6.40
CA HIS A 29 10.42 9.28 -5.17
C HIS A 29 10.16 10.79 -5.29
N PHE A 30 9.31 11.30 -4.42
CA PHE A 30 8.97 12.71 -4.33
C PHE A 30 9.61 13.33 -3.11
N VAL A 31 10.10 14.56 -3.27
CA VAL A 31 10.58 15.41 -2.18
C VAL A 31 9.92 16.76 -2.30
N GLU A 32 9.12 17.13 -1.30
CA GLU A 32 8.46 18.44 -1.27
C GLU A 32 9.47 19.56 -0.98
N SER A 33 9.50 20.59 -1.83
CA SER A 33 10.48 21.68 -1.72
C SER A 33 10.39 22.51 -0.44
N TYR A 34 9.21 22.60 0.19
CA TYR A 34 8.98 23.46 1.36
C TYR A 34 8.97 22.71 2.68
N SER A 35 8.24 21.59 2.74
CA SER A 35 8.10 20.81 3.98
C SER A 35 9.21 19.78 4.15
N LEU A 36 9.94 19.47 3.07
CA LEU A 36 10.87 18.35 2.97
C LEU A 36 10.22 16.99 3.25
N ARG A 37 8.87 16.89 3.22
CA ARG A 37 8.17 15.60 3.21
C ARG A 37 8.61 14.82 1.99
N GLN A 38 8.82 13.53 2.19
CA GLN A 38 9.18 12.62 1.12
C GLN A 38 8.10 11.56 0.97
N ALA A 39 7.89 11.10 -0.25
CA ALA A 39 6.98 10.00 -0.52
C ALA A 39 7.65 9.04 -1.50
N TRP A 40 7.62 7.75 -1.18
CA TRP A 40 7.96 6.69 -2.11
C TRP A 40 6.67 6.03 -2.56
N GLU A 41 6.48 6.01 -3.86
CA GLU A 41 5.36 5.37 -4.52
C GLU A 41 5.89 4.20 -5.35
N VAL A 42 5.30 3.03 -5.16
CA VAL A 42 5.66 1.81 -5.89
C VAL A 42 4.39 1.22 -6.47
N ASP A 43 4.39 1.05 -7.79
CA ASP A 43 3.29 0.39 -8.49
C ASP A 43 3.59 -1.11 -8.56
N LEU A 44 2.66 -1.90 -7.99
CA LEU A 44 2.72 -3.34 -7.86
C LEU A 44 1.51 -3.97 -8.56
N HIS A 45 1.66 -5.21 -9.01
CA HIS A 45 0.52 -6.07 -9.35
C HIS A 45 0.93 -7.53 -9.19
N PRO A 46 -0.03 -8.45 -8.97
CA PRO A 46 0.27 -9.87 -8.93
C PRO A 46 0.97 -10.33 -10.22
N GLU A 47 1.95 -11.23 -10.09
CA GLU A 47 2.67 -11.81 -11.23
C GLU A 47 1.72 -12.45 -12.25
N GLU A 48 0.69 -13.16 -11.76
CA GLU A 48 -0.31 -13.83 -12.59
C GLU A 48 -1.21 -12.89 -13.41
N ALA A 49 -1.26 -11.61 -13.02
CA ALA A 49 -2.06 -10.57 -13.67
C ALA A 49 -1.18 -9.43 -14.20
N CYS A 50 0.05 -9.74 -14.62
CA CYS A 50 0.92 -8.77 -15.26
C CYS A 50 0.27 -8.17 -16.52
N GLY A 51 0.01 -6.86 -16.51
CA GLY A 51 -0.74 -6.16 -17.55
C GLY A 51 -2.26 -6.41 -17.52
N GLY A 52 -2.76 -6.95 -16.41
CA GLY A 52 -4.19 -7.11 -16.13
C GLY A 52 -4.85 -5.80 -15.68
N PRO A 53 -6.14 -5.85 -15.31
CA PRO A 53 -6.92 -4.65 -15.00
C PRO A 53 -6.72 -4.14 -13.57
N LEU A 54 -5.92 -4.81 -12.74
CA LEU A 54 -5.75 -4.44 -11.33
C LEU A 54 -4.38 -3.81 -11.13
N ASP A 55 -4.39 -2.57 -10.64
CA ASP A 55 -3.20 -1.88 -10.17
C ASP A 55 -3.22 -1.79 -8.64
N LEU A 56 -2.12 -2.16 -7.99
CA LEU A 56 -1.87 -1.95 -6.57
C LEU A 56 -0.80 -0.87 -6.40
N HIS A 57 -1.22 0.29 -5.91
CA HIS A 57 -0.33 1.40 -5.61
C HIS A 57 0.05 1.41 -4.13
N LEU A 58 1.34 1.29 -3.84
CA LEU A 58 1.91 1.38 -2.50
C LEU A 58 2.53 2.76 -2.31
N ALA A 59 2.16 3.47 -1.24
CA ALA A 59 2.72 4.76 -0.88
C ALA A 59 3.27 4.75 0.56
N LEU A 60 4.57 5.04 0.72
CA LEU A 60 5.22 5.27 2.02
C LEU A 60 5.50 6.77 2.17
N GLU A 61 4.86 7.40 3.15
CA GLU A 61 5.11 8.82 3.43
C GLU A 61 6.09 9.01 4.58
N ILE A 62 6.98 9.97 4.41
CA ILE A 62 8.05 10.26 5.36
C ILE A 62 7.94 11.71 5.79
N ASP A 63 7.55 11.87 7.06
CA ASP A 63 7.62 13.15 7.73
C ASP A 63 9.04 13.36 8.28
N PRO A 64 9.81 14.35 7.77
CA PRO A 64 11.14 14.62 8.28
C PRO A 64 11.13 14.98 9.77
N ARG A 65 10.02 15.51 10.31
CA ARG A 65 9.94 15.80 11.75
C ARG A 65 9.90 14.53 12.58
N THR A 66 9.15 13.52 12.16
CA THR A 66 9.09 12.22 12.83
C THR A 66 10.44 11.53 12.77
N LEU A 67 11.09 11.54 11.59
CA LEU A 67 12.42 10.98 11.43
C LEU A 67 13.44 11.65 12.35
N LEU A 68 13.56 12.98 12.29
CA LEU A 68 14.54 13.72 13.09
C LEU A 68 14.27 13.57 14.60
N SER A 69 13.01 13.57 15.02
CA SER A 69 12.66 13.38 16.44
C SER A 69 13.01 11.98 16.93
N PHE A 70 12.87 10.97 16.08
CA PHE A 70 13.32 9.61 16.38
C PHE A 70 14.85 9.53 16.47
N GLU A 71 15.56 10.15 15.52
CA GLU A 71 17.03 10.18 15.54
C GLU A 71 17.56 10.85 16.82
N ASP A 72 16.98 11.99 17.20
CA ASP A 72 17.34 12.69 18.45
C ASP A 72 17.09 11.79 19.67
N ALA A 73 15.94 11.13 19.74
CA ALA A 73 15.59 10.24 20.85
C ALA A 73 16.53 9.02 20.94
N VAL A 74 16.92 8.43 19.80
CA VAL A 74 17.89 7.31 19.78
C VAL A 74 19.28 7.77 20.18
N MET A 75 19.72 8.95 19.76
CA MET A 75 21.04 9.48 20.13
C MET A 75 21.17 9.81 21.63
N GLU A 76 20.05 10.06 22.32
CA GLU A 76 20.03 10.27 23.77
C GLU A 76 20.06 8.96 24.59
N LEU A 77 19.77 7.82 23.94
CA LEU A 77 19.74 6.52 24.60
C LEU A 77 21.15 5.94 24.81
N PRO A 78 21.35 5.14 25.87
CA PRO A 78 22.53 4.28 25.99
C PRO A 78 22.64 3.30 24.83
N GLU A 79 23.86 2.89 24.45
CA GLU A 79 24.10 1.97 23.33
C GLU A 79 23.35 0.61 23.45
N ASP A 80 23.06 0.16 24.67
CA ASP A 80 22.37 -1.12 24.95
C ASP A 80 20.86 -0.97 25.19
N ALA A 81 20.29 0.24 25.01
CA ALA A 81 18.87 0.47 25.24
C ALA A 81 18.04 0.23 23.96
N GLU A 82 16.82 -0.28 24.14
CA GLU A 82 15.86 -0.46 23.04
C GLU A 82 15.42 0.89 22.47
N PRO A 83 15.23 1.00 21.15
CA PRO A 83 14.77 2.24 20.53
C PRO A 83 13.35 2.61 20.98
N PRO A 84 13.02 3.92 21.01
CA PRO A 84 11.74 4.37 21.50
C PRO A 84 10.62 4.04 20.50
N GLU A 85 9.50 3.56 21.02
CA GLU A 85 8.29 3.32 20.22
C GLU A 85 7.49 4.61 19.96
N GLY A 86 6.48 4.52 19.08
CA GLY A 86 5.55 5.62 18.76
C GLY A 86 6.02 6.55 17.65
N PHE A 87 7.12 6.20 16.99
CA PHE A 87 7.56 6.83 15.75
C PHE A 87 7.27 5.90 14.60
N ASP A 88 6.33 6.31 13.75
CA ASP A 88 5.84 5.50 12.65
C ASP A 88 5.72 6.31 11.36
N PHE A 89 5.94 5.64 10.24
CA PHE A 89 5.59 6.14 8.92
C PHE A 89 4.30 5.50 8.42
N PRO A 90 3.34 6.28 7.90
CA PRO A 90 2.17 5.71 7.28
C PRO A 90 2.56 5.04 5.97
N ILE A 91 2.03 3.84 5.76
CA ILE A 91 2.06 3.13 4.48
C ILE A 91 0.63 2.86 4.02
N THR A 92 0.34 3.18 2.77
CA THR A 92 -0.98 3.00 2.17
C THR A 92 -0.89 2.04 0.99
N PHE A 93 -1.82 1.11 0.93
CA PHE A 93 -2.05 0.19 -0.19
C PHE A 93 -3.36 0.59 -0.86
N ASN A 94 -3.32 0.89 -2.14
CA ASN A 94 -4.47 1.36 -2.90
C ASN A 94 -4.67 0.47 -4.13
N TRP A 95 -5.75 -0.31 -4.13
CA TRP A 95 -6.17 -1.08 -5.29
C TRP A 95 -7.15 -0.28 -6.14
N ALA A 96 -6.87 -0.19 -7.42
CA ALA A 96 -7.74 0.43 -8.40
C ALA A 96 -8.03 -0.53 -9.55
N LEU A 97 -9.28 -0.52 -9.99
CA LEU A 97 -9.74 -1.18 -11.21
C LEU A 97 -10.18 -0.09 -12.22
N PRO A 98 -10.12 -0.38 -13.53
CA PRO A 98 -10.68 0.51 -14.53
C PRO A 98 -12.20 0.65 -14.34
N PRO A 99 -12.83 1.66 -14.98
CA PRO A 99 -14.27 1.87 -14.87
C PRO A 99 -15.08 0.60 -15.15
N LEU A 100 -15.92 0.23 -14.18
CA LEU A 100 -16.69 -1.01 -14.20
C LEU A 100 -17.99 -0.83 -15.00
N LEU A 101 -18.34 -1.84 -15.81
CA LEU A 101 -19.64 -1.89 -16.49
C LEU A 101 -20.75 -2.36 -15.54
N ALA A 102 -20.45 -3.33 -14.69
CA ALA A 102 -21.39 -3.91 -13.73
C ALA A 102 -20.72 -4.03 -12.35
N GLY A 103 -20.57 -2.90 -11.66
CA GLY A 103 -19.88 -2.86 -10.36
C GLY A 103 -20.53 -3.74 -9.28
N PRO A 104 -19.74 -4.28 -8.34
CA PRO A 104 -20.24 -5.14 -7.26
C PRO A 104 -21.13 -4.41 -6.25
N ASP A 105 -21.84 -5.19 -5.43
CA ASP A 105 -22.36 -4.69 -4.16
C ASP A 105 -21.18 -4.43 -3.20
N LEU A 106 -21.05 -3.18 -2.75
CA LEU A 106 -19.87 -2.76 -1.97
C LEU A 106 -19.85 -3.38 -0.58
N LEU A 107 -21.01 -3.62 0.03
CA LEU A 107 -21.06 -4.23 1.35
C LEU A 107 -20.66 -5.70 1.27
N GLN A 108 -21.18 -6.41 0.28
CA GLN A 108 -20.79 -7.81 0.03
C GLN A 108 -19.29 -7.91 -0.26
N LEU A 109 -18.79 -7.10 -1.20
CA LEU A 109 -17.35 -7.07 -1.52
C LEU A 109 -16.51 -6.76 -0.29
N HIS A 110 -16.89 -5.77 0.52
CA HIS A 110 -16.16 -5.42 1.73
C HIS A 110 -16.10 -6.58 2.74
N LEU A 111 -17.20 -7.31 2.92
CA LEU A 111 -17.23 -8.48 3.80
C LEU A 111 -16.33 -9.62 3.27
N ASP A 112 -16.38 -9.88 1.97
CA ASP A 112 -15.56 -10.92 1.32
C ASP A 112 -14.07 -10.59 1.44
N LEU A 113 -13.69 -9.33 1.16
CA LEU A 113 -12.31 -8.88 1.30
C LEU A 113 -11.86 -8.86 2.77
N ALA A 114 -12.72 -8.50 3.72
CA ALA A 114 -12.39 -8.53 5.15
C ALA A 114 -12.09 -9.95 5.64
N ALA A 115 -12.77 -10.97 5.11
CA ALA A 115 -12.49 -12.37 5.43
C ALA A 115 -11.08 -12.81 5.01
N VAL A 116 -10.56 -12.22 3.92
CA VAL A 116 -9.24 -12.53 3.37
C VAL A 116 -8.14 -11.68 4.00
N ALA A 117 -8.39 -10.38 4.17
CA ALA A 117 -7.46 -9.42 4.75
C ALA A 117 -7.27 -9.61 6.25
N GLY A 118 -8.31 -10.06 6.96
CA GLY A 118 -8.32 -10.21 8.42
C GLY A 118 -8.27 -8.87 9.16
N LEU A 119 -8.05 -8.93 10.48
CA LEU A 119 -8.07 -7.74 11.34
C LEU A 119 -6.81 -6.88 11.21
N ASP A 120 -5.72 -7.46 10.71
CA ASP A 120 -4.40 -6.82 10.63
C ASP A 120 -4.26 -5.92 9.40
N LEU A 121 -5.15 -6.05 8.42
CA LEU A 121 -5.19 -5.23 7.21
C LEU A 121 -6.58 -4.60 7.06
N PRO A 122 -6.88 -3.51 7.79
CA PRO A 122 -8.19 -2.87 7.72
C PRO A 122 -8.39 -2.24 6.34
N LEU A 123 -9.43 -2.71 5.64
CA LEU A 123 -9.78 -2.25 4.29
C LEU A 123 -10.90 -1.22 4.31
N GLU A 124 -10.79 -0.22 3.46
CA GLU A 124 -11.85 0.71 3.08
C GLU A 124 -12.24 0.40 1.63
N VAL A 125 -13.52 0.15 1.37
CA VAL A 125 -14.03 -0.14 0.01
C VAL A 125 -14.99 0.96 -0.40
N SER A 126 -14.71 1.60 -1.52
CA SER A 126 -15.49 2.72 -2.02
C SER A 126 -15.66 2.65 -3.53
N ALA A 127 -16.72 3.26 -4.06
CA ALA A 127 -16.87 3.47 -5.49
C ALA A 127 -17.39 4.87 -5.78
N ILE A 128 -16.93 5.43 -6.89
CA ILE A 128 -17.27 6.78 -7.34
C ILE A 128 -17.83 6.71 -8.75
N ASP A 129 -18.98 7.36 -8.95
CA ASP A 129 -19.52 7.61 -10.30
C ASP A 129 -19.01 8.96 -10.81
N SER A 130 -18.48 8.96 -12.02
CA SER A 130 -18.02 10.16 -12.72
C SER A 130 -18.73 10.32 -14.06
N PHE A 131 -18.95 11.57 -14.47
CA PHE A 131 -19.57 11.93 -15.75
C PHE A 131 -18.57 12.75 -16.55
N PRO A 132 -17.79 12.13 -17.47
CA PRO A 132 -16.75 12.83 -18.23
C PRO A 132 -17.31 14.03 -19.01
N ALA A 133 -18.52 13.90 -19.54
CA ALA A 133 -19.32 15.00 -20.07
C ALA A 133 -20.79 14.88 -19.64
N ALA A 134 -21.54 15.98 -19.73
CA ALA A 134 -22.95 16.03 -19.32
C ALA A 134 -23.88 15.08 -20.10
N THR A 135 -23.45 14.61 -21.26
CA THR A 135 -24.19 13.67 -22.12
C THR A 135 -23.73 12.24 -21.99
N ASP A 136 -22.63 11.99 -21.28
CA ASP A 136 -22.03 10.67 -21.19
C ASP A 136 -22.71 9.82 -20.13
N ALA A 137 -22.60 8.51 -20.30
CA ALA A 137 -23.00 7.56 -19.27
C ALA A 137 -22.05 7.66 -18.05
N PRO A 138 -22.53 7.35 -16.84
CA PRO A 138 -21.67 7.32 -15.66
C PRO A 138 -20.57 6.26 -15.80
N GLN A 139 -19.36 6.62 -15.40
CA GLN A 139 -18.23 5.72 -15.24
C GLN A 139 -18.01 5.46 -13.76
N ARG A 140 -18.17 4.20 -13.35
CA ARG A 140 -18.03 3.79 -11.95
C ARG A 140 -16.65 3.23 -11.68
N SER A 141 -15.86 3.90 -10.86
CA SER A 141 -14.54 3.43 -10.44
C SER A 141 -14.61 2.83 -9.04
N LEU A 142 -14.02 1.65 -8.86
CA LEU A 142 -13.90 0.97 -7.56
C LEU A 142 -12.50 1.19 -7.00
N THR A 143 -12.43 1.53 -5.71
CA THR A 143 -11.18 1.81 -5.00
C THR A 143 -11.19 1.10 -3.66
N ILE A 144 -10.14 0.36 -3.36
CA ILE A 144 -9.92 -0.30 -2.08
C ILE A 144 -8.65 0.28 -1.46
N ILE A 145 -8.70 0.68 -0.20
CA ILE A 145 -7.57 1.29 0.50
C ILE A 145 -7.30 0.52 1.79
N ALA A 146 -6.05 0.16 2.04
CA ALA A 146 -5.57 -0.25 3.35
C ALA A 146 -4.53 0.75 3.86
N ARG A 147 -4.57 1.08 5.15
CA ARG A 147 -3.59 1.96 5.80
C ARG A 147 -2.94 1.22 6.95
N GLN A 148 -1.61 1.27 7.00
CA GLN A 148 -0.81 0.71 8.09
C GLN A 148 0.26 1.70 8.54
N GLN A 149 0.90 1.38 9.65
CA GLN A 149 1.98 2.15 10.26
C GLN A 149 3.23 1.28 10.30
N VAL A 150 4.35 1.83 9.85
CA VAL A 150 5.65 1.16 9.87
C VAL A 150 6.50 1.80 10.96
N SER A 151 6.83 1.00 11.98
CA SER A 151 7.59 1.47 13.13
C SER A 151 9.07 1.68 12.82
N LEU A 152 9.57 2.87 13.13
CA LEU A 152 10.99 3.23 12.97
C LEU A 152 11.90 2.42 13.88
N ALA A 153 11.43 2.10 15.09
CA ALA A 153 12.13 1.25 16.04
C ALA A 153 12.44 -0.12 15.42
N LYS A 154 11.45 -0.72 14.75
CA LYS A 154 11.62 -2.03 14.10
C LYS A 154 12.49 -1.99 12.85
N ILE A 155 12.43 -0.89 12.09
CA ILE A 155 13.34 -0.68 10.95
C ILE A 155 14.79 -0.63 11.46
N LEU A 156 15.03 0.09 12.57
CA LEU A 156 16.36 0.23 13.16
C LEU A 156 16.92 -1.09 13.69
N THR A 157 16.10 -1.91 14.36
CA THR A 157 16.54 -3.20 14.91
C THR A 157 16.68 -4.30 13.86
N ALA A 158 16.28 -4.03 12.61
CA ALA A 158 16.26 -5.00 11.52
C ALA A 158 15.59 -6.33 11.90
N GLU A 159 14.55 -6.28 12.76
CA GLU A 159 13.78 -7.47 13.10
C GLU A 159 13.09 -8.02 11.83
N GLU A 160 13.25 -9.33 11.61
CA GLU A 160 12.78 -10.13 10.47
C GLU A 160 11.33 -9.82 10.01
N PRO A 161 11.02 -10.11 8.73
CA PRO A 161 10.78 -9.12 7.71
C PRO A 161 9.50 -8.31 7.95
N LEU A 162 9.71 -7.00 8.08
CA LEU A 162 8.62 -6.02 8.18
C LEU A 162 7.69 -6.15 6.97
N LEU A 163 6.39 -6.28 7.25
CA LEU A 163 5.30 -6.28 6.27
C LEU A 163 5.16 -7.53 5.39
N CYS A 164 5.91 -8.63 5.59
CA CYS A 164 5.69 -9.86 4.80
C CYS A 164 4.26 -10.42 4.92
N GLU A 165 3.76 -10.56 6.14
CA GLU A 165 2.37 -10.99 6.38
C GLU A 165 1.34 -10.02 5.78
N THR A 166 1.69 -8.73 5.74
CA THR A 166 0.89 -7.70 5.08
C THR A 166 0.87 -7.91 3.57
N LEU A 167 2.04 -8.14 2.95
CA LEU A 167 2.17 -8.39 1.51
C LEU A 167 1.42 -9.67 1.10
N ASP A 168 1.50 -10.74 1.90
CA ASP A 168 0.72 -11.97 1.67
C ASP A 168 -0.79 -11.70 1.68
N ARG A 169 -1.27 -10.87 2.61
CA ARG A 169 -2.69 -10.47 2.66
C ARG A 169 -3.06 -9.58 1.49
N CYS A 170 -2.20 -8.62 1.14
CA CYS A 170 -2.37 -7.78 -0.04
C CYS A 170 -2.46 -8.61 -1.32
N LEU A 171 -1.67 -9.69 -1.43
CA LEU A 171 -1.71 -10.59 -2.58
C LEU A 171 -3.07 -11.29 -2.66
N LYS A 172 -3.54 -11.86 -1.54
CA LYS A 172 -4.85 -12.53 -1.51
C LYS A 172 -6.02 -11.59 -1.80
N VAL A 173 -5.95 -10.33 -1.33
CA VAL A 173 -6.92 -9.28 -1.70
C VAL A 173 -6.87 -9.03 -3.21
N SER A 174 -5.67 -8.90 -3.78
CA SER A 174 -5.48 -8.70 -5.22
C SER A 174 -6.07 -9.86 -6.03
N GLN A 175 -5.81 -11.11 -5.61
CA GLN A 175 -6.37 -12.31 -6.22
C GLN A 175 -7.90 -12.33 -6.18
N SER A 176 -8.48 -11.99 -5.02
CA SER A 176 -9.94 -11.94 -4.87
C SER A 176 -10.58 -10.88 -5.79
N LEU A 177 -9.91 -9.74 -5.99
CA LEU A 177 -10.35 -8.70 -6.91
C LEU A 177 -10.23 -9.15 -8.37
N LEU A 178 -9.15 -9.84 -8.73
CA LEU A 178 -8.94 -10.39 -10.07
C LEU A 178 -9.96 -11.48 -10.42
N GLU A 179 -10.33 -12.33 -9.47
CA GLU A 179 -11.39 -13.33 -9.66
C GLU A 179 -12.76 -12.67 -9.93
N GLY A 180 -13.03 -11.51 -9.32
CA GLY A 180 -14.26 -10.75 -9.52
C GLY A 180 -14.25 -9.87 -10.79
N ALA A 181 -13.07 -9.47 -11.27
CA ALA A 181 -12.92 -8.47 -12.33
C ALA A 181 -13.64 -8.82 -13.64
N PRO A 182 -13.57 -10.05 -14.21
CA PRO A 182 -14.23 -10.38 -15.48
C PRO A 182 -15.74 -10.10 -15.47
N ARG A 183 -16.41 -10.36 -14.33
CA ARG A 183 -17.84 -10.11 -14.14
C ARG A 183 -18.16 -8.62 -14.15
N TRP A 184 -17.32 -7.81 -13.52
CA TRP A 184 -17.54 -6.38 -13.37
C TRP A 184 -17.16 -5.58 -14.62
N LEU A 185 -16.19 -6.09 -15.38
CA LEU A 185 -15.73 -5.52 -16.65
C LEU A 185 -16.55 -5.98 -17.86
N GLY A 186 -17.47 -6.95 -17.67
CA GLY A 186 -18.36 -7.44 -18.72
C GLY A 186 -17.68 -8.37 -19.73
N GLU A 187 -16.60 -9.03 -19.31
CA GLU A 187 -15.85 -9.98 -20.15
C GLU A 187 -16.50 -11.38 -20.17
N GLU A 188 -17.37 -11.69 -19.21
CA GLU A 188 -18.14 -12.95 -19.11
C GLU A 188 -19.51 -12.92 -19.82
N SER A 189 -19.61 -12.27 -21.00
CA SER A 189 -20.88 -12.24 -21.77
C SER A 189 -21.12 -13.44 -22.68
#